data_AF-A0A9P6TQD6-F1
#
_entry.id   AF-A0A9P6TQD6-F1
#
_cell.length_a   1.000
_cell.length_b   1.000
_cell.length_c   1.000
_cell.angle_alpha   90.00
_cell.angle_beta   90.00
_cell.angle_gamma   90.00
#
_symmetry.space_group_name_H-M   'P 1'
#
loop_
_entity.id
_entity.type
_entity.pdbx_description
1 polymer ?
#
loop_
_entity_poly.entity_id
_entity_poly.type
_entity_poly.pdbx_seq_one_letter_code
_entity_poly.pdbx_strand_id
1 'polypeptide(L)'
;MNFPDSSPRLLSHNTVQEQWDVTKEAVSRVIKHYNHGYVPWCQAQLRLLQTKRNRTQRSRPTAAVLAQLLPTVEKQISVLQTELTDIAALRAGQRWRELGNRSAGYLKRIIAARAAARQMPTLQHPHTGNLCHSPSEMQQAANLFYQELYTPDPVNEGAIADLLVSLPSSTRLSIEEREELTTEFHG
;
A
#
# COMPACT_ATOMS: atom_id res chain seq x y z
N MET A 1 -77.64 -16.28 -20.42
CA MET A 1 -76.32 -16.76 -19.99
C MET A 1 -75.29 -16.15 -20.91
N ASN A 2 -74.52 -15.17 -20.41
CA ASN A 2 -73.44 -14.52 -21.16
C ASN A 2 -72.22 -14.52 -20.22
N PHE A 3 -71.18 -15.26 -20.58
CA PHE A 3 -69.91 -15.26 -19.85
C PHE A 3 -69.05 -14.09 -20.35
N PRO A 4 -68.53 -13.20 -19.49
CA PRO A 4 -67.53 -12.25 -19.92
C PRO A 4 -66.19 -12.98 -20.06
N ASP A 5 -65.68 -12.90 -21.28
CA ASP A 5 -64.34 -13.28 -21.72
C ASP A 5 -63.28 -12.78 -20.73
N SER A 6 -62.72 -13.72 -19.97
CA SER A 6 -61.55 -13.51 -19.12
C SER A 6 -60.31 -13.77 -19.96
N SER A 7 -60.03 -12.88 -20.90
CA SER A 7 -58.74 -12.85 -21.59
C SER A 7 -57.72 -12.10 -20.73
N PRO A 8 -56.61 -12.75 -20.30
CA PRO A 8 -55.58 -12.08 -19.53
C PRO A 8 -54.84 -11.11 -20.46
N ARG A 9 -54.87 -9.82 -20.12
CA ARG A 9 -54.01 -8.79 -20.74
C ARG A 9 -52.56 -9.11 -20.40
N LEU A 10 -51.93 -9.92 -21.24
CA LEU A 10 -50.50 -10.15 -21.20
C LEU A 10 -49.82 -9.29 -22.28
N LEU A 11 -48.75 -8.62 -21.83
CA LEU A 11 -47.62 -8.07 -22.58
C LEU A 11 -47.78 -6.62 -23.08
N SER A 12 -47.36 -5.70 -22.21
CA SER A 12 -46.84 -4.39 -22.59
C SER A 12 -45.71 -4.58 -23.62
N HIS A 13 -45.96 -4.25 -24.88
CA HIS A 13 -44.92 -4.06 -25.89
C HIS A 13 -44.10 -2.83 -25.52
N ASN A 14 -43.16 -2.98 -24.59
CA ASN A 14 -42.12 -1.96 -24.40
C ASN A 14 -41.32 -1.89 -25.70
N THR A 15 -41.21 -0.69 -26.25
CA THR A 15 -40.31 -0.44 -27.38
C THR A 15 -38.89 -0.87 -27.02
N VAL A 16 -38.07 -1.27 -28.01
CA VAL A 16 -36.66 -1.64 -27.78
C VAL A 16 -35.92 -0.53 -27.03
N GLN A 17 -36.30 0.73 -27.26
CA GLN A 17 -35.76 1.90 -26.59
C GLN A 17 -36.13 1.95 -25.10
N GLU A 18 -37.39 1.70 -24.74
CA GLU A 18 -37.81 1.67 -23.33
C GLU A 18 -37.14 0.52 -22.57
N GLN A 19 -37.00 -0.65 -23.18
CA GLN A 19 -36.26 -1.78 -22.59
C GLN A 19 -34.78 -1.41 -22.34
N TRP A 20 -34.18 -0.70 -23.30
CA TRP A 20 -32.80 -0.21 -23.18
C TRP A 20 -32.65 0.84 -22.08
N ASP A 21 -33.59 1.76 -21.94
CA ASP A 21 -33.54 2.80 -20.92
C ASP A 21 -33.76 2.25 -19.50
N VAL A 22 -34.67 1.28 -19.34
CA VAL A 22 -34.82 0.53 -18.07
C VAL A 22 -33.50 -0.17 -17.69
N THR A 23 -32.84 -0.77 -18.68
CA THR A 23 -31.54 -1.44 -18.46
C THR A 23 -30.47 -0.45 -18.01
N LYS A 24 -30.35 0.70 -18.68
CA LYS A 24 -29.41 1.76 -18.27
C LYS A 24 -29.68 2.28 -16.87
N GLU A 25 -30.95 2.42 -16.50
CA GLU A 25 -31.32 2.92 -15.18
C GLU A 25 -30.95 1.92 -14.07
N ALA A 26 -31.22 0.63 -14.29
CA ALA A 26 -30.80 -0.44 -13.38
C ALA A 26 -29.27 -0.45 -13.20
N VAL A 27 -28.52 -0.40 -14.31
CA VAL A 27 -27.04 -0.34 -14.29
C VAL A 27 -26.57 0.93 -13.58
N SER A 28 -27.18 2.08 -13.86
CA SER A 28 -26.83 3.35 -13.21
C SER A 28 -27.05 3.33 -11.71
N ARG A 29 -28.11 2.69 -11.22
CA ARG A 29 -28.36 2.52 -9.78
C ARG A 29 -27.26 1.69 -9.12
N VAL A 30 -26.88 0.57 -9.74
CA VAL A 30 -25.80 -0.30 -9.24
C VAL A 30 -24.48 0.46 -9.19
N ILE A 31 -24.13 1.15 -10.28
CA ILE A 31 -22.92 1.97 -10.37
C ILE A 31 -22.94 3.05 -9.27
N LYS A 32 -24.03 3.80 -9.11
CA LYS A 32 -24.12 4.84 -8.08
C LYS A 32 -23.97 4.25 -6.67
N HIS A 33 -24.66 3.17 -6.36
CA HIS A 33 -24.56 2.50 -5.06
C HIS A 33 -23.12 2.08 -4.75
N TYR A 34 -22.45 1.46 -5.72
CA TYR A 34 -21.06 1.03 -5.59
C TYR A 34 -20.10 2.22 -5.43
N ASN A 35 -20.30 3.30 -6.20
CA ASN A 35 -19.42 4.46 -6.12
C ASN A 35 -19.60 5.30 -4.85
N HIS A 36 -20.83 5.42 -4.33
CA HIS A 36 -21.13 6.26 -3.17
C HIS A 36 -21.06 5.50 -1.84
N GLY A 37 -21.30 4.18 -1.83
CA GLY A 37 -21.23 3.35 -0.63
C GLY A 37 -19.96 2.52 -0.54
N TYR A 38 -19.72 1.70 -1.56
CA TYR A 38 -18.65 0.69 -1.52
C TYR A 38 -17.24 1.29 -1.55
N VAL A 39 -16.98 2.25 -2.45
CA VAL A 39 -15.64 2.87 -2.55
C VAL A 39 -15.26 3.62 -1.26
N PRO A 40 -16.10 4.49 -0.67
CA PRO A 40 -15.79 5.11 0.61
C PRO A 40 -15.62 4.09 1.74
N TRP A 41 -16.42 3.02 1.75
CA TRP A 41 -16.25 1.92 2.70
C TRP A 41 -14.88 1.25 2.56
N CYS A 42 -14.46 0.91 1.34
CA CYS A 42 -13.13 0.34 1.08
C CYS A 42 -12.01 1.25 1.59
N GLN A 43 -12.11 2.56 1.33
CA GLN A 43 -11.15 3.55 1.80
C GLN A 43 -11.12 3.68 3.33
N ALA A 44 -12.28 3.61 3.99
CA ALA A 44 -12.36 3.61 5.44
C ALA A 44 -11.75 2.34 6.04
N GLN A 45 -12.08 1.17 5.49
CA GLN A 45 -11.51 -0.11 5.92
C GLN A 45 -10.00 -0.17 5.71
N LEU A 46 -9.50 0.30 4.58
CA LEU A 46 -8.07 0.36 4.30
C LEU A 46 -7.34 1.20 5.36
N ARG A 47 -7.88 2.38 5.71
CA ARG A 47 -7.31 3.23 6.76
C ARG A 47 -7.30 2.55 8.12
N LEU A 48 -8.37 1.85 8.48
CA LEU A 48 -8.45 1.11 9.74
C LEU A 48 -7.41 -0.02 9.80
N LEU A 49 -7.27 -0.81 8.73
CA LEU A 49 -6.30 -1.89 8.65
C LEU A 49 -4.85 -1.39 8.67
N GLN A 50 -4.56 -0.30 7.94
CA GLN A 50 -3.25 0.35 7.98
C GLN A 50 -2.92 0.88 9.38
N THR A 51 -3.91 1.46 10.07
CA THR A 51 -3.75 1.91 11.46
C THR A 51 -3.48 0.74 12.39
N LYS A 52 -4.22 -0.38 12.22
CA LYS A 52 -4.01 -1.62 12.97
C LYS A 52 -2.59 -2.15 12.77
N ARG A 53 -2.14 -2.26 11.52
CA ARG A 53 -0.77 -2.68 11.15
C ARG A 53 0.28 -1.80 11.85
N ASN A 54 0.15 -0.49 11.71
CA ASN A 54 1.08 0.47 12.30
C ASN A 54 1.09 0.39 13.83
N ARG A 55 -0.08 0.22 14.46
CA ARG A 55 -0.19 0.04 15.92
C ARG A 55 0.52 -1.23 16.38
N THR A 56 0.30 -2.35 15.70
CA THR A 56 0.97 -3.63 16.00
C THR A 56 2.48 -3.53 15.83
N GLN A 57 2.98 -2.83 14.81
CA GLN A 57 4.42 -2.62 14.64
C GLN A 57 5.00 -1.71 15.74
N ARG A 58 4.28 -0.63 16.09
CA ARG A 58 4.72 0.33 17.12
C ARG A 58 4.73 -0.25 18.54
N SER A 59 3.89 -1.24 18.84
CA SER A 59 3.91 -1.92 20.14
C SER A 59 5.13 -2.83 20.33
N ARG A 60 6.01 -2.97 19.32
CA ARG A 60 7.23 -3.79 19.34
C ARG A 60 7.03 -5.20 19.92
N PRO A 61 6.03 -5.98 19.43
CA PRO A 61 5.81 -7.34 19.90
C PRO A 61 6.91 -8.27 19.39
N THR A 62 7.02 -9.46 20.00
CA THR A 62 7.99 -10.49 19.59
C THR A 62 7.80 -10.88 18.12
N ALA A 63 8.89 -11.26 17.45
CA ALA A 63 8.88 -11.67 16.05
C ALA A 63 7.84 -12.76 15.73
N ALA A 64 7.65 -13.73 16.64
CA ALA A 64 6.63 -14.78 16.48
C ALA A 64 5.19 -14.22 16.41
N VAL A 65 4.88 -13.20 17.23
CA VAL A 65 3.57 -12.55 17.26
C VAL A 65 3.35 -11.74 15.99
N LEU A 66 4.40 -11.06 15.48
CA LEU A 66 4.33 -10.37 14.20
C LEU A 66 4.06 -11.35 13.05
N ALA A 67 4.79 -12.46 13.00
CA ALA A 67 4.65 -13.49 11.97
C ALA A 67 3.24 -14.09 11.93
N GLN A 68 2.54 -14.15 13.06
CA GLN A 68 1.17 -14.65 13.12
C GLN A 68 0.13 -13.60 12.71
N LEU A 69 0.29 -12.35 13.15
CA LEU A 69 -0.76 -11.32 13.04
C LEU A 69 -0.66 -10.46 11.77
N LEU A 70 0.55 -10.13 11.30
CA LEU A 70 0.73 -9.26 10.15
C LEU A 70 0.19 -9.86 8.85
N PRO A 71 0.47 -11.13 8.48
CA PRO A 71 0.14 -11.63 7.15
C PRO A 71 -1.35 -11.51 6.80
N THR A 72 -2.22 -11.76 7.78
CA THR A 72 -3.68 -11.62 7.61
C THR A 72 -4.08 -10.18 7.34
N VAL A 73 -3.54 -9.22 8.12
CA VAL A 73 -3.83 -7.79 7.94
C VAL A 73 -3.28 -7.30 6.61
N GLU A 74 -2.08 -7.72 6.23
CA GLU A 74 -1.44 -7.34 4.97
C GLU A 74 -2.17 -7.90 3.76
N LYS A 75 -2.66 -9.14 3.83
CA LYS A 75 -3.52 -9.72 2.79
C LYS A 75 -4.80 -8.91 2.61
N GLN A 76 -5.46 -8.52 3.70
CA GLN A 76 -6.68 -7.69 3.62
C GLN A 76 -6.41 -6.30 3.06
N ILE A 77 -5.29 -5.68 3.44
CA ILE A 77 -4.82 -4.41 2.86
C ILE A 77 -4.61 -4.56 1.36
N SER A 78 -3.91 -5.62 0.93
CA SER A 78 -3.60 -5.88 -0.47
C SER A 78 -4.86 -6.03 -1.32
N VAL A 79 -5.86 -6.77 -0.82
CA VAL A 79 -7.14 -6.95 -1.52
C VAL A 79 -7.84 -5.61 -1.73
N LEU A 80 -8.02 -4.82 -0.67
CA LEU A 80 -8.68 -3.51 -0.77
C LEU A 80 -7.90 -2.53 -1.65
N GLN A 81 -6.58 -2.56 -1.60
CA GLN A 81 -5.74 -1.72 -2.46
C GLN A 81 -5.92 -2.10 -3.93
N THR A 82 -5.92 -3.40 -4.24
CA THR A 82 -6.12 -3.91 -5.61
C THR A 82 -7.47 -3.47 -6.17
N GLU A 83 -8.54 -3.63 -5.40
CA GLU A 83 -9.88 -3.19 -5.82
C GLU A 83 -9.94 -1.68 -6.06
N LEU A 84 -9.36 -0.86 -5.17
CA LEU A 84 -9.32 0.58 -5.36
C LEU A 84 -8.49 0.98 -6.58
N THR A 85 -7.38 0.28 -6.85
CA THR A 85 -6.56 0.54 -8.04
C THR A 85 -7.29 0.18 -9.32
N ASP A 86 -8.04 -0.93 -9.34
CA ASP A 86 -8.82 -1.35 -10.50
C ASP A 86 -9.93 -0.34 -10.80
N ILE A 87 -10.65 0.11 -9.78
CA ILE A 87 -11.68 1.15 -9.91
C ILE A 87 -11.07 2.46 -10.44
N ALA A 88 -9.90 2.84 -9.93
CA ALA A 88 -9.18 4.03 -10.39
C ALA A 88 -8.73 3.90 -11.86
N ALA A 89 -8.22 2.73 -12.25
CA ALA A 89 -7.81 2.43 -13.62
C ALA A 89 -9.00 2.50 -14.59
N LEU A 90 -10.15 1.93 -14.22
CA LEU A 90 -11.38 1.99 -15.01
C LEU A 90 -11.83 3.44 -15.22
N ARG A 91 -11.88 4.25 -14.15
CA ARG A 91 -12.25 5.67 -14.22
C ARG A 91 -11.26 6.48 -15.06
N ALA A 92 -9.96 6.21 -14.92
CA ALA A 92 -8.93 6.88 -15.71
C ALA A 92 -9.06 6.54 -17.20
N GLY A 93 -9.32 5.27 -17.54
CA GLY A 93 -9.54 4.82 -18.91
C GLY A 93 -10.79 5.46 -19.53
N GLN A 94 -11.90 5.52 -18.79
CA GLN A 94 -13.10 6.23 -19.22
C GLN A 94 -12.81 7.72 -19.46
N ARG A 95 -12.21 8.39 -18.47
CA ARG A 95 -11.87 9.82 -18.56
C ARG A 95 -10.93 10.13 -19.72
N TRP A 96 -9.96 9.25 -19.99
CA TRP A 96 -9.05 9.37 -21.12
C TRP A 96 -9.81 9.28 -22.46
N ARG A 97 -10.70 8.31 -22.62
CA ARG A 97 -11.52 8.19 -23.85
C ARG A 97 -12.41 9.41 -24.07
N GLU A 98 -12.96 9.98 -23.00
CA GLU A 98 -13.86 11.13 -23.07
C GLU A 98 -13.13 12.46 -23.37
N LEU A 99 -12.00 12.71 -22.68
CA LEU A 99 -11.34 14.02 -22.66
C LEU A 99 -9.95 14.02 -23.34
N GLY A 100 -9.23 12.90 -23.25
CA GLY A 100 -7.86 12.76 -23.78
C GLY A 100 -7.81 12.88 -25.30
N ASN A 101 -8.79 12.31 -26.00
CA ASN A 101 -8.88 12.35 -27.46
C ASN A 101 -9.50 13.64 -28.01
N ARG A 102 -10.20 14.43 -27.18
CA ARG A 102 -11.03 15.55 -27.62
C ARG A 102 -10.51 16.93 -27.19
N SER A 103 -9.57 17.00 -26.24
CA SER A 103 -9.12 18.27 -25.68
C SER A 103 -7.60 18.38 -25.59
N ALA A 104 -6.99 19.12 -26.52
CA ALA A 104 -5.57 19.47 -26.46
C ALA A 104 -5.21 20.24 -25.18
N GLY A 105 -6.11 21.09 -24.67
CA GLY A 105 -5.94 21.81 -23.40
C GLY A 105 -5.95 20.89 -22.17
N TYR A 106 -6.69 19.78 -22.22
CA TYR A 106 -6.61 18.74 -21.19
C TYR A 106 -5.23 18.05 -21.21
N LEU A 107 -4.73 17.66 -22.38
CA LEU A 107 -3.39 17.05 -22.52
C LEU A 107 -2.29 17.98 -22.01
N LYS A 108 -2.31 19.27 -22.40
CA LYS A 108 -1.34 20.27 -21.92
C LYS A 108 -1.33 20.37 -20.38
N ARG A 109 -2.50 20.42 -19.75
CA ARG A 109 -2.61 20.47 -18.28
C ARG A 109 -2.10 19.20 -17.61
N ILE A 110 -2.39 18.02 -18.17
CA ILE A 110 -1.89 16.76 -17.63
C ILE A 110 -0.37 16.67 -17.76
N ILE A 111 0.22 17.09 -18.88
CA ILE A 111 1.68 17.12 -19.07
C ILE A 111 2.31 18.07 -18.06
N ALA A 112 1.78 19.28 -17.90
CA ALA A 112 2.28 20.26 -16.93
C ALA A 112 2.18 19.72 -15.49
N ALA A 113 1.05 19.14 -15.12
CA ALA A 113 0.86 18.53 -13.80
C ALA A 113 1.83 17.36 -13.55
N ARG A 114 2.07 16.51 -14.57
CA ARG A 114 3.05 15.42 -14.49
C ARG A 114 4.48 15.93 -14.39
N ALA A 115 4.83 17.00 -15.11
CA ALA A 115 6.14 17.62 -15.02
C ALA A 115 6.39 18.19 -13.62
N ALA A 116 5.42 18.92 -13.07
CA ALA A 116 5.48 19.44 -11.70
C ALA A 116 5.58 18.32 -10.65
N ALA A 117 4.78 17.25 -10.78
CA ALA A 117 4.80 16.13 -9.84
C ALA A 117 6.09 15.28 -9.90
N ARG A 118 6.81 15.30 -11.03
CA ARG A 118 8.11 14.62 -11.19
C ARG A 118 9.28 15.44 -10.67
N GLN A 119 9.09 16.74 -10.48
CA GLN A 119 10.11 17.60 -9.91
C GLN A 119 10.01 17.53 -8.40
N MET A 120 11.05 16.98 -7.77
CA MET A 120 11.28 17.19 -6.35
C MET A 120 11.99 18.55 -6.23
N PRO A 121 11.36 19.57 -5.63
CA PRO A 121 11.90 20.92 -5.66
C PRO A 121 13.06 21.11 -4.68
N THR A 122 13.02 20.42 -3.53
CA THR A 122 14.05 20.49 -2.50
C THR A 122 14.13 19.21 -1.69
N LEU A 123 15.33 18.94 -1.15
CA LEU A 123 15.53 18.00 -0.04
C LEU A 123 16.25 18.72 1.11
N GLN A 124 16.10 18.23 2.33
CA GLN A 124 16.91 18.68 3.45
C GLN A 124 18.11 17.74 3.61
N HIS A 125 19.31 18.31 3.68
CA HIS A 125 20.54 17.52 3.84
C HIS A 125 20.64 16.95 5.26
N PRO A 126 20.92 15.64 5.43
CA PRO A 126 20.85 14.97 6.73
C PRO A 126 21.82 15.51 7.78
N HIS A 127 23.07 15.83 7.42
CA HIS A 127 24.08 16.32 8.37
C HIS A 127 24.15 17.84 8.53
N THR A 128 23.89 18.61 7.48
CA THR A 128 24.04 20.08 7.51
C THR A 128 22.72 20.79 7.76
N GLY A 129 21.58 20.11 7.59
CA GLY A 129 20.24 20.70 7.74
C GLY A 129 19.85 21.68 6.63
N ASN A 130 20.74 21.94 5.67
CA ASN A 130 20.53 22.88 4.57
C ASN A 130 19.56 22.32 3.52
N LEU A 131 18.87 23.22 2.81
CA LEU A 131 18.03 22.85 1.68
C LEU A 131 18.89 22.63 0.43
N CYS A 132 18.81 21.42 -0.13
CA CYS A 132 19.39 21.04 -1.41
C CYS A 132 18.39 21.40 -2.52
N HIS A 133 18.85 22.16 -3.50
CA HIS A 133 18.02 22.62 -4.63
C HIS A 133 18.49 22.02 -5.96
N SER A 134 19.78 21.65 -6.06
CA SER A 134 20.31 21.04 -7.27
C SER A 134 20.20 19.52 -7.23
N PRO A 135 20.01 18.85 -8.38
CA PRO A 135 19.97 17.39 -8.44
C PRO A 135 21.21 16.71 -7.82
N SER A 136 22.39 17.32 -7.99
CA SER A 136 23.64 16.80 -7.42
C SER A 136 23.65 16.85 -5.90
N GLU A 137 23.24 17.97 -5.30
CA GLU A 137 23.12 18.11 -3.85
C GLU A 137 22.07 17.15 -3.28
N MET A 138 20.93 17.03 -3.95
CA MET A 138 19.84 16.15 -3.56
C MET A 138 20.25 14.67 -3.62
N GLN A 139 21.02 14.28 -4.65
CA GLN A 139 21.57 12.94 -4.77
C GLN A 139 22.61 12.65 -3.69
N GLN A 140 23.50 13.60 -3.40
CA GLN A 140 24.48 13.46 -2.32
C GLN A 140 23.79 13.30 -0.96
N ALA A 141 22.79 14.16 -0.66
CA ALA A 141 22.02 14.08 0.58
C ALA A 141 21.31 12.74 0.73
N ALA A 142 20.68 12.24 -0.35
CA ALA A 142 20.02 10.93 -0.34
C ALA A 142 21.01 9.77 -0.15
N ASN A 143 22.15 9.80 -0.83
CA ASN A 143 23.19 8.79 -0.68
C ASN A 143 23.70 8.71 0.76
N LEU A 144 24.03 9.86 1.36
CA LEU A 144 24.50 9.90 2.75
C LEU A 144 23.45 9.36 3.72
N PHE A 145 22.20 9.78 3.57
CA PHE A 145 21.11 9.30 4.40
C PHE A 145 20.94 7.78 4.32
N TYR A 146 20.88 7.21 3.12
CA TYR A 146 20.69 5.77 2.96
C TYR A 146 21.92 4.96 3.33
N GLN A 147 23.12 5.51 3.10
CA GLN A 147 24.35 4.90 3.56
C GLN A 147 24.35 4.77 5.08
N GLU A 148 24.01 5.82 5.81
CA GLU A 148 23.87 5.78 7.27
C GLU A 148 22.78 4.80 7.72
N LEU A 149 21.60 4.84 7.10
CA LEU A 149 20.46 3.99 7.47
C LEU A 149 20.75 2.49 7.32
N TYR A 150 21.57 2.11 6.34
CA TYR A 150 21.92 0.72 6.05
C TYR A 150 23.33 0.32 6.51
N THR A 151 24.07 1.22 7.14
CA THR A 151 25.35 0.89 7.76
C THR A 151 25.09 0.36 9.17
N PRO A 152 25.53 -0.87 9.51
CA PRO A 152 25.40 -1.39 10.87
C PRO A 152 26.20 -0.53 11.84
N ASP A 153 25.65 -0.30 13.04
CA ASP A 153 26.42 0.31 14.12
C ASP A 153 27.68 -0.54 14.40
N PRO A 154 28.85 0.09 14.59
CA PRO A 154 30.07 -0.65 14.90
C PRO A 154 29.90 -1.40 16.22
N VAL A 155 30.37 -2.65 16.25
CA VAL A 155 30.36 -3.47 17.46
C VAL A 155 31.30 -2.82 18.48
N ASN A 156 30.76 -2.51 19.66
CA ASN A 156 31.57 -1.97 20.75
C ASN A 156 32.30 -3.13 21.46
N GLU A 157 33.51 -3.43 21.00
CA GLU A 157 34.36 -4.49 21.57
C GLU A 157 34.72 -4.23 23.05
N GLY A 158 34.83 -2.96 23.47
CA GLY A 158 35.07 -2.60 24.87
C GLY A 158 33.90 -3.01 25.77
N ALA A 159 32.67 -2.73 25.35
CA ALA A 159 31.47 -3.16 26.07
C ALA A 159 31.35 -4.69 26.12
N ILE A 160 31.79 -5.39 25.07
CA ILE A 160 31.87 -6.87 25.07
C ILE A 160 32.89 -7.34 26.11
N ALA A 161 34.08 -6.74 26.13
CA ALA A 161 35.13 -7.10 27.09
C ALA A 161 34.68 -6.86 28.55
N ASP A 162 34.05 -5.71 28.83
CA ASP A 162 33.51 -5.37 30.15
C ASP A 162 32.43 -6.38 30.58
N LEU A 163 31.53 -6.74 29.67
CA LEU A 163 30.54 -7.78 29.91
C LEU A 163 31.22 -9.10 30.25
N LEU A 164 32.20 -9.53 29.45
CA LEU A 164 32.92 -10.80 29.65
C LEU A 164 33.66 -10.84 30.99
N VAL A 165 34.26 -9.72 31.41
CA VAL A 165 34.93 -9.60 32.72
C VAL A 165 33.93 -9.71 33.87
N SER A 166 32.74 -9.12 33.74
CA SER A 166 31.70 -9.17 34.77
C SER A 166 31.01 -10.53 34.92
N LEU A 167 31.15 -11.43 33.93
CA LEU A 167 30.57 -12.76 34.00
C LEU A 167 31.34 -13.67 34.97
N PRO A 168 30.67 -14.29 35.96
CA PRO A 168 31.30 -15.23 36.87
C PRO A 168 31.81 -16.46 36.14
N SER A 169 32.91 -17.03 36.63
CA SER A 169 33.60 -18.17 36.02
C SER A 169 32.71 -19.40 35.85
N SER A 170 31.65 -19.54 36.66
CA SER A 170 30.66 -20.61 36.57
C SER A 170 29.79 -20.59 35.32
N THR A 171 29.70 -19.44 34.63
CA THR A 171 28.89 -19.25 33.42
C THR A 171 29.76 -19.23 32.15
N ARG A 172 31.08 -19.40 32.31
CA ARG A 172 32.02 -19.46 31.20
C ARG A 172 32.19 -20.94 30.82
N LEU A 173 31.98 -21.24 29.54
CA LEU A 173 32.34 -22.55 28.99
C LEU A 173 33.81 -22.85 29.31
N SER A 174 34.06 -24.09 29.71
CA SER A 174 35.41 -24.64 29.86
C SER A 174 36.15 -24.65 28.53
N ILE A 175 37.47 -24.81 28.57
CA ILE A 175 38.29 -24.85 27.35
C ILE A 175 37.87 -26.04 26.47
N GLU A 176 37.56 -27.17 27.08
CA GLU A 176 37.11 -28.40 26.42
C GLU A 176 35.77 -28.21 25.69
N GLU A 177 34.76 -27.61 26.33
CA GLU A 177 33.45 -27.33 25.71
C GLU A 177 33.55 -26.31 24.56
N ARG A 178 34.51 -25.37 24.64
CA ARG A 178 34.76 -24.39 23.57
C ARG A 178 35.41 -25.03 22.36
N GLU A 179 36.38 -25.92 22.57
CA GLU A 179 37.02 -26.66 21.48
C GLU A 179 36.00 -27.56 20.78
N GLU A 180 35.14 -28.26 21.52
CA GLU A 180 34.09 -29.09 20.95
C GLU A 180 33.13 -28.29 20.05
N LEU A 181 32.71 -27.09 20.47
CA LEU A 181 31.83 -26.22 19.69
C LEU A 181 32.50 -25.53 18.50
N THR A 182 33.83 -25.47 18.45
CA THR A 182 34.59 -24.81 17.36
C THR A 182 35.26 -25.79 16.41
N THR A 183 35.31 -27.08 16.75
CA THR A 183 35.72 -28.13 15.82
C THR A 183 34.69 -28.27 14.68
N GLU A 184 35.18 -28.28 13.44
CA GLU A 184 34.33 -28.41 12.24
C GLU A 184 33.57 -29.74 12.28
N PHE A 185 32.25 -29.66 12.11
CA PHE A 185 31.38 -30.82 11.99
C PHE A 185 31.74 -31.60 10.72
N HIS A 186 32.59 -32.61 10.83
CA HIS A 186 32.90 -33.53 9.74
C HIS A 186 31.77 -34.56 9.65
N GLY A 187 30.78 -34.25 8.82
CA GLY A 187 29.75 -35.19 8.34
C GLY A 187 30.10 -35.74 6.97
#